data_AF-A0A3C1QYY0-F1
#
_entry.id   AF-A0A3C1QYY0-F1
#
_cell.length_a   1.000
_cell.length_b   1.000
_cell.length_c   1.000
_cell.angle_alpha   90.00
_cell.angle_beta   90.00
_cell.angle_gamma   90.00
#
_symmetry.space_group_name_H-M   'P 1'
#
loop_
_entity.id
_entity.type
_entity.pdbx_description
1 polymer ?
#
loop_
_entity_poly.entity_id
_entity_poly.type
_entity_poly.pdbx_seq_one_letter_code
_entity_poly.pdbx_strand_id
1 'polypeptide(L)'
;MAERRRLSFANLDDVLHDVAVLRLRGYEALGRWNLGQICAHLDDWMRYPLDGYPRTPLLMAPVLWSMRVTVGPGMLRKILESGRMSNASPTLPVSVHGPEEDETAAVERLTQTIRRFRSHRGKFLPSPLFGPLSPAQADLLQRIHAAHHLSFLVPLGER
;
A
#
# COMPACT_ATOMS: atom_id res chain seq x y z
N MET A 1 -0.64 -15.44 22.14
CA MET A 1 -0.20 -15.28 20.73
C MET A 1 -0.39 -13.81 20.38
N ALA A 2 0.51 -13.20 19.61
CA ALA A 2 0.36 -11.80 19.25
C ALA A 2 -0.83 -11.61 18.30
N GLU A 3 -1.61 -10.55 18.50
CA GLU A 3 -2.74 -10.20 17.64
C GLU A 3 -2.35 -9.14 16.60
N ARG A 4 -3.02 -9.15 15.45
CA ARG A 4 -2.83 -8.14 14.40
C ARG A 4 -3.11 -6.74 14.95
N ARG A 5 -2.19 -5.80 14.73
CA ARG A 5 -2.33 -4.42 15.21
C ARG A 5 -3.56 -3.74 14.58
N ARG A 6 -4.20 -2.85 15.34
CA ARG A 6 -5.19 -1.91 14.78
C ARG A 6 -4.47 -0.61 14.45
N LEU A 7 -4.17 -0.40 13.18
CA LEU A 7 -3.45 0.78 12.71
C LEU A 7 -4.35 1.71 11.89
N SER A 8 -4.11 3.01 12.07
CA SER A 8 -4.61 4.08 11.21
C SER A 8 -3.60 5.22 11.24
N PHE A 9 -3.33 5.83 10.10
CA PHE A 9 -2.35 6.91 9.99
C PHE A 9 -3.05 8.23 9.68
N ALA A 10 -2.71 9.29 10.43
CA ALA A 10 -3.25 10.62 10.18
C ALA A 10 -2.62 11.22 8.92
N ASN A 11 -1.36 10.91 8.65
CA ASN A 11 -0.62 11.36 7.48
C ASN A 11 0.43 10.30 7.04
N LEU A 12 1.10 10.52 5.91
CA LEU A 12 2.13 9.59 5.40
C LEU A 12 3.46 9.63 6.18
N ASP A 13 3.74 10.65 6.98
CA ASP A 13 4.91 10.66 7.87
C ASP A 13 4.72 9.68 9.04
N ASP A 14 3.49 9.49 9.51
CA ASP A 14 3.18 8.47 10.53
C ASP A 14 3.47 7.05 10.03
N VAL A 15 3.34 6.80 8.72
CA VAL A 15 3.73 5.52 8.09
C VAL A 15 5.25 5.31 8.23
N LEU A 16 6.04 6.33 7.92
CA LEU A 16 7.50 6.27 8.03
C LEU A 16 7.96 6.13 9.49
N HIS A 17 7.24 6.77 10.42
CA HIS A 17 7.49 6.60 11.84
C HIS A 17 7.24 5.14 12.27
N ASP A 18 6.12 4.52 11.88
CA ASP A 18 5.84 3.12 12.20
C ASP A 18 6.89 2.16 11.62
N VAL A 19 7.30 2.39 10.37
CA VAL A 19 8.40 1.65 9.73
C VAL A 19 9.70 1.78 10.54
N ALA A 20 10.05 2.99 10.98
CA ALA A 20 11.23 3.21 11.79
C ALA A 20 11.17 2.50 13.15
N VAL A 21 10.00 2.50 13.80
CA VAL A 21 9.76 1.78 15.07
C VAL A 21 9.94 0.27 14.89
N LEU A 22 9.34 -0.31 13.84
CA LEU A 22 9.48 -1.73 13.50
C LEU A 22 10.94 -2.10 13.24
N ARG A 23 11.68 -1.25 12.51
CA ARG A 23 13.09 -1.49 12.19
C ARG A 23 13.99 -1.41 13.44
N LEU A 24 13.73 -0.43 14.31
CA LEU A 24 14.52 -0.22 15.52
C LEU A 24 14.30 -1.31 16.56
N ARG A 25 13.05 -1.72 16.78
CA ARG A 25 12.68 -2.67 17.83
C ARG A 25 12.73 -4.13 17.36
N GLY A 26 12.74 -4.35 16.05
CA GLY A 26 12.38 -5.64 15.48
C GLY A 26 10.88 -5.92 15.61
N TYR A 27 10.43 -7.01 14.99
CA TYR A 27 9.01 -7.35 14.93
C TYR A 27 8.75 -8.86 14.87
N GLU A 28 7.56 -9.26 15.30
CA GLU A 28 6.95 -10.56 15.01
C GLU A 28 6.04 -10.42 13.78
N ALA A 29 6.28 -11.21 12.74
CA ALA A 29 5.45 -11.22 11.53
C ALA A 29 4.28 -12.21 11.68
N LEU A 30 3.05 -11.69 11.65
CA LEU A 30 1.81 -12.47 11.67
C LEU A 30 1.30 -12.82 10.26
N GLY A 31 2.00 -12.35 9.23
CA GLY A 31 1.75 -12.64 7.83
C GLY A 31 2.94 -13.34 7.18
N ARG A 32 2.91 -13.45 5.84
CA ARG A 32 4.00 -14.06 5.05
C ARG A 32 5.11 -13.09 4.66
N TRP A 33 4.92 -11.79 4.91
CA TRP A 33 5.84 -10.75 4.46
C TRP A 33 6.59 -10.16 5.64
N ASN A 34 7.90 -9.98 5.44
CA ASN A 34 8.74 -9.17 6.32
C ASN A 34 8.58 -7.67 6.00
N LEU A 35 9.27 -6.81 6.76
CA LEU A 35 9.20 -5.35 6.59
C LEU A 35 9.74 -4.91 5.22
N GLY A 36 10.84 -5.51 4.74
CA GLY A 36 11.39 -5.21 3.42
C GLY A 36 10.39 -5.45 2.29
N GLN A 37 9.74 -6.61 2.29
CA GLN A 37 8.69 -6.97 1.32
C GLN A 37 7.48 -6.02 1.40
N ILE A 38 7.04 -5.67 2.61
CA ILE A 38 5.95 -4.71 2.80
C ILE A 38 6.35 -3.33 2.27
N CYS A 39 7.54 -2.84 2.58
CA CYS A 39 8.01 -1.53 2.11
C CYS A 39 8.13 -1.49 0.59
N ALA A 40 8.70 -2.52 -0.04
CA ALA A 40 8.81 -2.62 -1.49
C ALA A 40 7.43 -2.68 -2.17
N HIS A 41 6.48 -3.40 -1.57
CA HIS A 41 5.10 -3.44 -2.06
C HIS A 41 4.40 -2.07 -1.98
N LEU A 42 4.51 -1.38 -0.84
CA LEU A 42 3.92 -0.05 -0.66
C LEU A 42 4.56 0.98 -1.60
N ASP A 43 5.88 0.87 -1.82
CA ASP A 43 6.64 1.70 -2.75
C ASP A 43 6.11 1.54 -4.19
N ASP A 44 5.87 0.30 -4.66
CA ASP A 44 5.25 0.04 -5.97
C ASP A 44 3.90 0.74 -6.13
N TRP A 45 2.98 0.48 -5.20
CA TRP A 45 1.60 0.99 -5.29
C TRP A 45 1.49 2.50 -5.15
N MET A 46 2.45 3.13 -4.48
CA MET A 46 2.53 4.58 -4.37
C MET A 46 3.21 5.23 -5.59
N ARG A 47 4.11 4.52 -6.28
CA ARG A 47 4.72 4.95 -7.55
C ARG A 47 3.79 4.82 -8.74
N TYR A 48 2.97 3.78 -8.83
CA TYR A 48 2.09 3.56 -9.98
C TYR A 48 1.19 4.75 -10.39
N PRO A 49 0.53 5.47 -9.48
CA PRO A 49 -0.25 6.65 -9.87
C PRO A 49 0.62 7.83 -10.36
N LEU A 50 1.93 7.83 -10.12
CA LEU A 50 2.90 8.82 -10.60
C LEU A 50 3.54 8.41 -11.93
N ASP A 51 4.00 7.16 -12.02
CA ASP A 51 4.88 6.65 -13.09
C ASP A 51 4.17 5.81 -14.13
N GLY A 52 3.02 5.24 -13.77
CA GLY A 52 2.28 4.31 -14.59
C GLY A 52 2.08 2.97 -13.90
N TYR A 53 0.95 2.34 -14.20
CA TYR A 53 0.64 1.00 -13.71
C TYR A 53 1.30 -0.06 -14.58
N PRO A 54 1.62 -1.23 -14.02
CA PRO A 54 2.06 -2.38 -14.80
C PRO A 54 1.09 -2.68 -15.94
N ARG A 55 1.64 -3.08 -17.09
CA ARG A 55 0.83 -3.39 -18.28
C ARG A 55 -0.18 -4.50 -17.94
N THR A 56 -1.45 -4.19 -18.18
CA THR A 56 -2.52 -5.19 -18.09
C THR A 56 -2.42 -6.15 -19.29
N PRO A 57 -2.42 -7.47 -19.08
CA PRO A 57 -2.53 -8.43 -20.18
C PRO A 57 -3.76 -8.15 -21.05
N LEU A 58 -3.65 -8.22 -22.38
CA LEU A 58 -4.74 -7.88 -23.31
C LEU A 58 -6.04 -8.63 -23.02
N LEU A 59 -5.94 -9.90 -22.60
CA LEU A 59 -7.09 -10.74 -22.23
C LEU A 59 -7.84 -10.23 -20.98
N MET A 60 -7.16 -9.49 -20.09
CA MET A 60 -7.73 -8.96 -18.85
C MET A 60 -8.23 -7.51 -18.98
N ALA A 61 -7.83 -6.80 -20.04
CA ALA A 61 -8.25 -5.42 -20.29
C ALA A 61 -9.78 -5.20 -20.26
N PRO A 62 -10.62 -6.00 -20.94
CA PRO A 62 -12.07 -5.78 -20.90
C PRO A 62 -12.67 -6.06 -19.52
N VAL A 63 -12.13 -7.04 -18.79
CA VAL A 63 -12.55 -7.37 -17.43
C VAL A 63 -12.23 -6.23 -16.47
N LEU A 64 -10.99 -5.74 -16.46
CA LEU A 64 -10.60 -4.62 -15.60
C LEU A 64 -11.36 -3.34 -15.96
N TRP A 65 -11.58 -3.06 -17.23
CA TRP A 65 -12.39 -1.92 -17.65
C TRP A 65 -13.82 -2.03 -17.12
N SER A 66 -14.42 -3.22 -17.22
CA SER A 66 -15.77 -3.48 -16.70
C SER A 66 -15.83 -3.31 -15.18
N MET A 67 -14.85 -3.87 -14.45
CA MET A 67 -14.74 -3.71 -12.99
C MET A 67 -14.56 -2.24 -12.60
N ARG A 68 -13.73 -1.49 -13.33
CA ARG A 68 -13.47 -0.06 -13.09
C ARG A 68 -14.72 0.80 -13.19
N VAL A 69 -15.64 0.46 -14.10
CA VAL A 69 -16.88 1.23 -14.32
C VAL A 69 -18.00 0.78 -13.37
N THR A 70 -18.05 -0.51 -13.00
CA THR A 70 -19.18 -1.08 -12.26
C THR A 70 -18.93 -1.24 -10.76
N VAL A 71 -17.84 -1.91 -10.38
CA VAL A 71 -17.56 -2.32 -8.98
C VAL A 71 -16.56 -1.38 -8.30
N GLY A 72 -15.59 -0.87 -9.06
CA GLY A 72 -14.49 -0.04 -8.59
C GLY A 72 -14.90 1.13 -7.70
N PRO A 73 -15.84 2.01 -8.14
CA PRO A 73 -16.23 3.18 -7.35
C PRO A 73 -16.87 2.81 -6.01
N GLY A 74 -17.71 1.78 -5.98
CA GLY A 74 -18.35 1.29 -4.75
C GLY A 74 -17.32 0.67 -3.79
N MET A 75 -16.38 -0.11 -4.32
CA MET A 75 -15.30 -0.69 -3.54
C MET A 75 -14.37 0.40 -2.95
N LEU A 76 -13.97 1.38 -3.77
CA LEU A 76 -13.17 2.51 -3.30
C LEU A 76 -13.89 3.24 -2.16
N ARG A 77 -15.16 3.62 -2.36
CA ARG A 77 -15.96 4.30 -1.34
C ARG A 77 -15.96 3.53 -0.03
N LYS A 78 -16.26 2.23 -0.08
CA LYS A 78 -16.26 1.36 1.10
C LYS A 78 -14.90 1.32 1.81
N ILE A 79 -13.80 1.26 1.06
CA ILE A 79 -12.45 1.29 1.64
C ILE A 79 -12.20 2.62 2.34
N LEU A 80 -12.47 3.74 1.66
CA LEU A 80 -12.22 5.08 2.20
C LEU A 80 -13.09 5.38 3.45
N GLU A 81 -14.36 4.97 3.45
CA GLU A 81 -15.28 5.17 4.58
C GLU A 81 -14.95 4.27 5.77
N SER A 82 -14.61 3.00 5.52
CA SER A 82 -14.30 2.05 6.60
C SER A 82 -12.87 2.18 7.14
N GLY A 83 -11.97 2.81 6.38
CA GLY A 83 -10.54 2.86 6.70
C GLY A 83 -9.86 1.49 6.63
N ARG A 84 -10.46 0.51 5.95
CA ARG A 84 -10.01 -0.90 5.96
C ARG A 84 -9.97 -1.50 4.56
N MET A 85 -8.94 -2.31 4.32
CA MET A 85 -8.85 -3.19 3.15
C MET A 85 -9.07 -4.66 3.54
N SER A 86 -9.68 -5.40 2.64
CA SER A 86 -9.93 -6.84 2.79
C SER A 86 -8.66 -7.65 2.54
N ASN A 87 -8.50 -8.77 3.24
CA ASN A 87 -7.47 -9.77 2.95
C ASN A 87 -7.85 -10.70 1.77
N ALA A 88 -9.09 -10.61 1.25
CA ALA A 88 -9.63 -11.58 0.30
C ALA A 88 -9.17 -11.38 -1.14
N SER A 89 -8.62 -10.22 -1.48
CA SER A 89 -8.18 -9.90 -2.83
C SER A 89 -6.68 -10.15 -2.98
N PRO A 90 -6.24 -10.95 -3.96
CA PRO A 90 -4.82 -11.14 -4.22
C PRO A 90 -4.18 -9.82 -4.67
N THR A 91 -2.94 -9.60 -4.26
CA THR A 91 -2.11 -8.49 -4.75
C THR A 91 -1.66 -8.76 -6.18
N LEU A 92 -1.33 -7.70 -6.93
CA LEU A 92 -0.75 -7.88 -8.27
C LEU A 92 0.57 -8.67 -8.15
N PRO A 93 0.76 -9.77 -8.90
CA PRO A 93 1.95 -10.61 -8.76
C PRO A 93 3.28 -9.86 -8.92
N VAL A 94 3.30 -8.86 -9.80
CA VAL A 94 4.48 -8.00 -10.04
C VAL A 94 4.87 -7.12 -8.84
N SER A 95 3.94 -6.92 -7.89
CA SER A 95 4.17 -6.18 -6.65
C SER A 95 4.44 -7.08 -5.44
N VAL A 96 4.69 -8.38 -5.67
CA VAL A 96 5.04 -9.35 -4.63
C VAL A 96 6.54 -9.60 -4.67
N HIS A 97 7.23 -9.17 -3.62
CA HIS A 97 8.69 -9.27 -3.50
C HIS A 97 9.08 -10.52 -2.71
N GLY A 98 10.23 -11.11 -3.02
CA GLY A 98 10.75 -12.29 -2.32
C GLY A 98 11.35 -11.95 -0.94
N PRO A 99 11.58 -12.95 -0.08
CA PRO A 99 12.18 -12.74 1.25
C PRO A 99 13.60 -12.17 1.20
N GLU A 100 14.28 -12.29 0.05
CA GLU A 100 15.61 -11.73 -0.23
C GLU A 100 15.62 -10.21 -0.44
N GLU A 101 14.46 -9.56 -0.43
CA GLU A 101 14.35 -8.10 -0.56
C GLU A 101 15.18 -7.39 0.53
N ASP A 102 16.09 -6.51 0.11
CA ASP A 102 16.89 -5.70 1.03
C ASP A 102 15.99 -4.70 1.75
N GLU A 103 15.76 -4.96 3.04
CA GLU A 103 14.92 -4.13 3.90
C GLU A 103 15.39 -2.67 3.95
N THR A 104 16.71 -2.42 4.00
CA THR A 104 17.23 -1.05 4.08
C THR A 104 16.96 -0.30 2.78
N ALA A 105 17.24 -0.94 1.65
CA ALA A 105 16.97 -0.35 0.34
C ALA A 105 15.46 -0.13 0.13
N ALA A 106 14.61 -1.09 0.51
CA ALA A 106 13.16 -0.97 0.39
C ALA A 106 12.57 0.17 1.22
N VAL A 107 13.03 0.33 2.46
CA VAL A 107 12.63 1.44 3.35
C VAL A 107 13.05 2.79 2.77
N GLU A 108 14.27 2.88 2.21
CA GLU A 108 14.75 4.10 1.57
C GLU A 108 13.92 4.47 0.34
N ARG A 109 13.64 3.51 -0.55
CA ARG A 109 12.81 3.76 -1.74
C ARG A 109 11.39 4.20 -1.36
N LEU A 110 10.74 3.53 -0.40
CA LEU A 110 9.43 3.94 0.10
C LEU A 110 9.47 5.38 0.65
N THR A 111 10.52 5.74 1.39
CA THR A 111 10.71 7.09 1.93
C THR A 111 10.79 8.14 0.82
N GLN A 112 11.59 7.87 -0.21
CA GLN A 112 11.72 8.75 -1.37
C GLN A 112 10.40 8.87 -2.14
N THR A 113 9.69 7.76 -2.33
CA THR A 113 8.38 7.71 -2.99
C THR A 113 7.32 8.50 -2.21
N ILE A 114 7.25 8.38 -0.88
CA ILE A 114 6.32 9.17 -0.05
C ILE A 114 6.58 10.67 -0.23
N ARG A 115 7.85 11.10 -0.21
CA ARG A 115 8.21 12.51 -0.44
C ARG A 115 7.76 12.99 -1.82
N ARG A 116 7.99 12.17 -2.85
CA ARG A 116 7.60 12.49 -4.23
C ARG A 116 6.08 12.53 -4.40
N PHE A 117 5.35 11.57 -3.85
CA PHE A 117 3.89 11.50 -3.88
C PHE A 117 3.26 12.73 -3.23
N ARG A 118 3.72 13.13 -2.04
CA ARG A 118 3.25 14.34 -1.34
C ARG A 118 3.57 15.64 -2.08
N SER A 119 4.70 15.67 -2.78
CA SER A 119 5.15 16.84 -3.54
C SER A 119 4.51 16.94 -4.92
N HIS A 120 3.82 15.89 -5.37
CA HIS A 120 3.12 15.89 -6.66
C HIS A 120 2.01 16.95 -6.67
N ARG A 121 1.99 17.74 -7.74
CA ARG A 121 0.94 18.74 -8.02
C ARG A 121 0.18 18.44 -9.31
N GLY A 122 0.64 17.44 -10.06
CA GLY A 122 0.02 17.00 -11.30
C GLY A 122 -1.19 16.10 -11.05
N LYS A 123 -1.81 15.65 -12.15
CA LYS A 123 -2.85 14.63 -12.09
C LYS A 123 -2.22 13.27 -11.80
N PHE A 124 -2.88 12.46 -10.99
CA PHE A 124 -2.54 11.04 -10.84
C PHE A 124 -3.07 10.26 -12.02
N LEU A 125 -2.31 9.25 -12.46
CA LEU A 125 -2.76 8.31 -13.47
C LEU A 125 -3.92 7.48 -12.91
N PRO A 126 -4.96 7.21 -13.74
CA PRO A 126 -6.15 6.51 -13.29
C PRO A 126 -5.81 5.07 -12.90
N SER A 127 -6.31 4.64 -11.74
CA SER A 127 -6.21 3.26 -11.30
C SER A 127 -6.91 2.33 -12.30
N PRO A 128 -6.31 1.18 -12.67
CA PRO A 128 -6.97 0.17 -13.48
C PRO A 128 -8.28 -0.32 -12.87
N LEU A 129 -8.42 -0.26 -11.54
CA LEU A 129 -9.56 -0.77 -10.79
C LEU A 129 -10.46 0.35 -10.25
N PHE A 130 -9.88 1.45 -9.76
CA PHE A 130 -10.66 2.54 -9.15
C PHE A 130 -10.91 3.73 -10.07
N GLY A 131 -10.24 3.78 -11.23
CA GLY A 131 -10.31 4.92 -12.12
C GLY A 131 -9.59 6.16 -11.55
N PRO A 132 -10.00 7.38 -11.95
CA PRO A 132 -9.36 8.60 -11.48
C PRO A 132 -9.60 8.81 -9.98
N LEU A 133 -8.56 9.24 -9.26
CA LEU A 133 -8.62 9.57 -7.84
C LEU A 133 -8.28 11.05 -7.65
N SER A 134 -9.00 11.74 -6.77
CA SER A 134 -8.58 13.05 -6.29
C SER A 134 -7.30 12.92 -5.45
N PRO A 135 -6.51 14.00 -5.26
CA PRO A 135 -5.33 13.94 -4.40
C PRO A 135 -5.63 13.46 -2.97
N ALA A 136 -6.75 13.90 -2.40
CA ALA A 136 -7.19 13.48 -1.07
C ALA A 136 -7.59 12.00 -1.02
N GLN A 137 -8.27 11.50 -2.05
CA GLN A 137 -8.62 10.07 -2.14
C GLN A 137 -7.37 9.20 -2.32
N ALA A 138 -6.43 9.64 -3.16
CA ALA A 138 -5.17 8.94 -3.39
C ALA A 138 -4.35 8.87 -2.09
N ASP A 139 -4.19 9.99 -1.38
CA ASP A 139 -3.51 10.04 -0.07
C ASP A 139 -4.18 9.12 0.96
N LEU A 140 -5.50 9.22 1.14
CA LEU A 140 -6.22 8.39 2.10
C LEU A 140 -6.12 6.89 1.76
N LEU A 141 -6.21 6.55 0.47
CA LEU A 141 -6.05 5.17 0.02
C LEU A 141 -4.67 4.61 0.36
N GLN A 142 -3.60 5.38 0.13
CA GLN A 142 -2.23 4.98 0.47
C GLN A 142 -2.03 4.78 1.97
N ARG A 143 -2.62 5.64 2.81
CA ARG A 143 -2.57 5.48 4.27
C ARG A 143 -3.30 4.22 4.74
N ILE A 144 -4.48 3.95 4.20
CA ILE A 144 -5.24 2.72 4.50
C ILE A 144 -4.47 1.48 4.03
N HIS A 145 -3.83 1.55 2.86
CA HIS A 145 -3.01 0.47 2.30
C HIS A 145 -1.81 0.16 3.20
N ALA A 146 -1.07 1.19 3.59
CA ALA A 146 0.05 1.08 4.53
C ALA A 146 -0.41 0.49 5.87
N ALA A 147 -1.50 1.00 6.45
CA ALA A 147 -2.03 0.49 7.72
C ALA A 147 -2.42 -0.99 7.62
N HIS A 148 -3.02 -1.39 6.49
CA HIS A 148 -3.35 -2.79 6.25
C HIS A 148 -2.10 -3.68 6.27
N HIS A 149 -1.04 -3.34 5.53
CA HIS A 149 0.13 -4.21 5.46
C HIS A 149 0.99 -4.16 6.74
N LEU A 150 1.28 -2.97 7.27
CA LEU A 150 2.11 -2.82 8.46
C LEU A 150 1.47 -3.44 9.71
N SER A 151 0.13 -3.55 9.76
CA SER A 151 -0.55 -4.18 10.88
C SER A 151 -0.22 -5.66 11.09
N PHE A 152 0.35 -6.34 10.10
CA PHE A 152 0.82 -7.72 10.22
C PHE A 152 2.18 -7.85 10.92
N LEU A 153 2.90 -6.76 11.15
CA LEU A 153 4.16 -6.77 11.88
C LEU A 153 3.91 -6.20 13.27
N VAL A 154 4.22 -6.94 14.34
CA VAL A 154 4.02 -6.50 15.73
C VAL A 154 5.38 -6.12 16.32
N PRO A 155 5.62 -4.86 16.74
CA PRO A 155 6.89 -4.45 17.34
C PRO A 155 7.26 -5.27 18.58
N LEU A 156 8.53 -5.65 18.73
CA LEU A 156 8.99 -6.34 19.94
C LEU A 156 9.02 -5.39 21.14
N GLY A 157 8.70 -5.92 22.33
CA GLY A 157 8.69 -5.16 23.59
C GLY A 157 7.42 -4.33 23.83
N GLU A 158 6.35 -4.56 23.06
CA GLU A 158 5.04 -3.91 23.23
C GLU A 158 4.07 -4.78 24.05
N ARG A 159 4.61 -5.65 24.91
CA ARG A 159 3.84 -6.50 25.84
C ARG A 159 3.72 -5.84 27.21
#